data_AF-A0AAU7AI56-F1
#
_entry.id   AF-A0AAU7AI56-F1
#
_cell.length_a   1.000
_cell.length_b   1.000
_cell.length_c   1.000
_cell.angle_alpha   90.00
_cell.angle_beta   90.00
_cell.angle_gamma   90.00
#
_symmetry.space_group_name_H-M   'P 1'
#
loop_
_entity.id
_entity.type
_entity.pdbx_description
1 polymer ?
#
loop_
_entity_poly.entity_id
_entity_poly.type
_entity_poly.pdbx_seq_one_letter_code
_entity_poly.pdbx_strand_id
1 'polypeptide(L)'
;MRHFFLSVVFYIGFVSSALALECKQDTLTENSDGEMLQTLSGDIFESLGGDSITALLWLPMSDLLVCGPNLFDYTGTTYKIYEITNIDDGEKISALAIKSSSMPTQTSGGCYKSSIVKPTPFMGNNDEIFVLSDGSVWQIKYEYEYMYEYYPTIVACPDAGYVIVDGKKLNAIVLK
;
A
#
# COMPACT_ATOMS: atom_id res chain seq x y z
N MET A 1 58.41 42.41 -24.04
CA MET A 1 58.60 41.44 -22.94
C MET A 1 57.72 41.81 -21.75
N ARG A 2 56.60 41.11 -21.56
CA ARG A 2 56.09 40.65 -20.25
C ARG A 2 54.82 39.85 -20.49
N HIS A 3 54.96 38.54 -20.40
CA HIS A 3 53.86 37.58 -20.45
C HIS A 3 53.08 37.65 -19.14
N PHE A 4 51.75 37.78 -19.22
CA PHE A 4 50.86 37.51 -18.08
C PHE A 4 50.31 36.09 -18.27
N PHE A 5 50.66 35.21 -17.34
CA PHE A 5 50.21 33.81 -17.30
C PHE A 5 48.72 33.76 -16.94
N LEU A 6 47.92 33.11 -17.81
CA LEU A 6 46.59 32.61 -17.44
C LEU A 6 46.77 31.41 -16.50
N SER A 7 46.29 31.51 -15.26
CA SER A 7 46.04 30.34 -14.42
C SER A 7 44.56 29.97 -14.52
N VAL A 8 44.27 28.92 -15.28
CA VAL A 8 42.96 28.28 -15.31
C VAL A 8 42.94 27.28 -14.16
N VAL A 9 42.22 27.60 -13.09
CA VAL A 9 41.97 26.68 -11.97
C VAL A 9 40.82 25.77 -12.36
N PHE A 10 41.13 24.52 -12.70
CA PHE A 10 40.13 23.50 -13.00
C PHE A 10 39.64 22.90 -11.68
N TYR A 11 38.49 23.39 -11.18
CA TYR A 11 37.82 22.77 -10.05
C TYR A 11 37.17 21.46 -10.51
N ILE A 12 37.79 20.33 -10.15
CA ILE A 12 37.16 19.01 -10.27
C ILE A 12 36.18 18.89 -9.10
N GLY A 13 34.92 19.22 -9.35
CA GLY A 13 33.84 18.95 -8.42
C GLY A 13 33.63 17.46 -8.27
N PHE A 14 33.95 16.90 -7.10
CA PHE A 14 33.49 15.58 -6.69
C PHE A 14 31.96 15.66 -6.55
N VAL A 15 31.24 15.08 -7.50
CA VAL A 15 29.79 14.87 -7.37
C VAL A 15 29.62 13.62 -6.50
N SER A 16 29.38 13.82 -5.21
CA SER A 16 28.94 12.75 -4.32
C SER A 16 27.50 12.40 -4.68
N SER A 17 27.30 11.25 -5.34
CA SER A 17 25.97 10.69 -5.56
C SER A 17 25.45 10.16 -4.22
N ALA A 18 24.75 11.00 -3.46
CA ALA A 18 23.86 10.50 -2.42
C ALA A 18 22.75 9.69 -3.10
N LEU A 19 22.58 8.43 -2.73
CA LEU A 19 21.39 7.66 -3.09
C LEU A 19 20.21 8.35 -2.40
N ALA A 20 19.53 9.23 -3.12
CA ALA A 20 18.30 9.84 -2.62
C ALA A 20 17.28 8.72 -2.47
N LEU A 21 16.75 8.56 -1.25
CA LEU A 21 15.54 7.78 -1.01
C LEU A 21 14.46 8.35 -1.94
N GLU A 22 13.97 7.54 -2.87
CA GLU A 22 12.98 8.01 -3.84
C GLU A 22 11.68 8.28 -3.10
N CYS A 23 11.25 9.54 -3.12
CA CYS A 23 10.00 9.98 -2.52
C CYS A 23 9.03 10.39 -3.62
N LYS A 24 7.78 9.95 -3.48
CA LYS A 24 6.67 10.29 -4.38
C LYS A 24 5.56 10.95 -3.58
N GLN A 25 4.97 12.01 -4.13
CA GLN A 25 3.73 12.57 -3.58
C GLN A 25 2.52 11.79 -4.08
N ASP A 26 1.56 11.60 -3.20
CA ASP A 26 0.29 10.93 -3.48
C ASP A 26 -0.81 11.46 -2.56
N THR A 27 -2.02 10.95 -2.67
CA THR A 27 -3.14 11.33 -1.79
C THR A 27 -3.89 10.08 -1.35
N LEU A 28 -4.33 10.02 -0.09
CA LEU A 28 -5.19 8.93 0.39
C LEU A 28 -6.55 8.94 -0.31
N THR A 29 -7.13 7.75 -0.48
CA THR A 29 -8.54 7.58 -0.82
C THR A 29 -9.39 7.55 0.45
N GLU A 30 -10.69 7.84 0.28
CA GLU A 30 -11.70 7.72 1.33
C GLU A 30 -11.90 6.30 1.87
N ASN A 31 -11.38 5.28 1.18
CA ASN A 31 -11.47 3.87 1.58
C ASN A 31 -10.37 3.42 2.54
N SER A 32 -9.47 4.34 2.90
CA SER A 32 -8.43 4.06 3.88
C SER A 32 -9.03 4.02 5.29
N ASP A 33 -8.52 3.16 6.19
CA ASP A 33 -9.06 2.97 7.55
C ASP A 33 -7.99 3.11 8.65
N GLY A 34 -6.80 3.59 8.29
CA GLY A 34 -5.65 3.74 9.18
C GLY A 34 -4.79 2.48 9.29
N GLU A 35 -5.38 1.28 9.23
CA GLU A 35 -4.62 0.04 9.08
C GLU A 35 -4.18 -0.15 7.62
N MET A 36 -5.12 0.04 6.69
CA MET A 36 -4.94 -0.06 5.26
C MET A 36 -5.03 1.33 4.64
N LEU A 37 -3.95 1.75 3.97
CA LEU A 37 -3.85 3.04 3.30
C LEU A 37 -3.84 2.82 1.80
N GLN A 38 -4.89 3.28 1.14
CA GLN A 38 -4.99 3.26 -0.31
C GLN A 38 -4.72 4.66 -0.84
N THR A 39 -3.89 4.74 -1.87
CA THR A 39 -3.58 6.01 -2.55
C THR A 39 -4.38 6.17 -3.84
N LEU A 40 -4.57 7.41 -4.31
CA LEU A 40 -5.20 7.70 -5.60
C LEU A 40 -4.45 7.09 -6.79
N SER A 41 -3.13 6.92 -6.67
CA SER A 41 -2.35 6.22 -7.70
C SER A 41 -2.54 4.70 -7.71
N GLY A 42 -3.21 4.13 -6.71
CA GLY A 42 -3.54 2.72 -6.60
C GLY A 42 -2.54 1.87 -5.81
N ASP A 43 -1.51 2.47 -5.23
CA ASP A 43 -0.64 1.78 -4.26
C ASP A 43 -1.41 1.55 -2.95
N ILE A 44 -1.19 0.38 -2.33
CA ILE A 44 -1.83 -0.03 -1.08
C ILE A 44 -0.76 -0.38 -0.05
N PHE A 45 -0.84 0.26 1.09
CA PHE A 45 0.06 0.08 2.22
C PHE A 45 -0.69 -0.41 3.45
N GLU A 46 0.01 -1.18 4.28
CA GLU A 46 -0.43 -1.51 5.64
C GLU A 46 0.45 -0.78 6.64
N SER A 47 -0.17 -0.01 7.52
CA SER A 47 0.49 0.62 8.64
C SER A 47 1.09 -0.43 9.58
N LEU A 48 2.33 -0.21 10.01
CA LEU A 48 2.93 -1.07 11.01
C LEU A 48 2.23 -0.91 12.37
N GLY A 49 2.37 -1.93 13.22
CA GLY A 49 1.71 -1.96 14.53
C GLY A 49 2.04 -0.72 15.36
N GLY A 50 0.98 -0.03 15.82
CA GLY A 50 1.07 1.21 16.61
C GLY A 50 0.84 2.48 15.79
N ASP A 51 1.08 2.43 14.48
CA ASP A 51 0.95 3.60 13.60
C ASP A 51 -0.47 3.77 13.03
N SER A 52 -1.32 2.74 13.11
CA SER A 52 -2.67 2.77 12.53
C SER A 52 -3.56 3.86 13.12
N ILE A 53 -3.39 4.20 14.41
CA ILE A 53 -4.14 5.29 15.06
C ILE A 53 -3.69 6.65 14.51
N THR A 54 -2.38 6.84 14.31
CA THR A 54 -1.85 8.07 13.72
C THR A 54 -2.37 8.23 12.30
N ALA A 55 -2.32 7.17 11.50
CA ALA A 55 -2.82 7.18 10.13
C ALA A 55 -4.35 7.38 10.05
N LEU A 56 -5.11 6.86 11.02
CA LEU A 56 -6.56 7.08 11.11
C LEU A 56 -6.91 8.57 11.28
N LEU A 57 -6.04 9.36 11.95
CA LEU A 57 -6.26 10.79 12.13
C LEU A 57 -6.04 11.61 10.85
N TRP A 58 -5.49 11.01 9.80
CA TRP A 58 -5.30 11.63 8.48
C TRP A 58 -6.53 11.49 7.56
N LEU A 59 -7.51 10.66 7.95
CA LEU A 59 -8.69 10.40 7.13
C LEU A 59 -9.67 11.58 7.15
N PRO A 60 -10.47 11.78 6.07
CA PRO A 60 -10.70 10.87 4.94
C PRO A 60 -9.77 11.03 3.72
N MET A 61 -9.09 12.16 3.55
CA MET A 61 -8.14 12.39 2.46
C MET A 61 -7.03 13.33 2.96
N SER A 62 -5.78 12.90 2.83
CA SER A 62 -4.59 13.72 3.09
C SER A 62 -3.57 13.53 1.99
N ASP A 63 -2.86 14.60 1.68
CA ASP A 63 -1.71 14.57 0.79
C ASP A 63 -0.51 13.97 1.52
N LEU A 64 0.15 13.03 0.86
CA LEU A 64 1.19 12.21 1.42
C LEU A 64 2.49 12.40 0.67
N LEU A 65 3.60 12.29 1.40
CA LEU A 65 4.91 12.00 0.85
C LEU A 65 5.30 10.58 1.23
N VAL A 66 5.41 9.70 0.24
CA VAL A 66 5.78 8.29 0.39
C VAL A 66 7.24 8.12 0.00
N CYS A 67 8.08 7.73 0.95
CA CYS A 67 9.52 7.55 0.75
C CYS A 67 9.95 6.10 1.01
N GLY A 68 10.77 5.53 0.12
CA GLY A 68 11.26 4.15 0.28
C GLY A 68 11.39 3.38 -1.04
N PRO A 69 11.52 2.05 -0.98
CA PRO A 69 11.50 1.21 0.22
C PRO A 69 12.83 1.21 0.99
N ASN A 70 12.74 1.17 2.31
CA ASN A 70 13.79 0.70 3.20
C ASN A 70 13.67 -0.83 3.34
N LEU A 71 14.75 -1.55 3.06
CA LEU A 71 14.75 -3.01 3.15
C LEU A 71 15.11 -3.44 4.58
N PHE A 72 14.27 -4.27 5.19
CA PHE A 72 14.47 -4.82 6.53
C PHE A 72 14.44 -6.34 6.49
N ASP A 73 15.58 -6.98 6.80
CA ASP A 73 15.68 -8.43 6.83
C ASP A 73 15.42 -8.96 8.23
N TYR A 74 14.41 -9.83 8.37
CA TYR A 74 14.12 -10.52 9.61
C TYR A 74 13.84 -11.99 9.34
N THR A 75 14.60 -12.87 10.00
CA THR A 75 14.45 -14.34 9.89
C THR A 75 14.49 -14.89 8.46
N GLY A 76 15.26 -14.25 7.58
CA GLY A 76 15.37 -14.65 6.16
C GLY A 76 14.27 -14.11 5.26
N THR A 77 13.38 -13.27 5.78
CA THR A 77 12.36 -12.54 5.01
C THR A 77 12.76 -11.07 4.91
N THR A 78 12.81 -10.55 3.68
CA THR A 78 13.03 -9.12 3.41
C THR A 78 11.71 -8.38 3.34
N TYR A 79 11.52 -7.41 4.23
CA TYR A 79 10.36 -6.52 4.26
C TYR A 79 10.71 -5.19 3.56
N LYS A 80 9.79 -4.69 2.73
CA LYS A 80 9.89 -3.38 2.08
C LYS A 80 9.07 -2.36 2.88
N ILE A 81 9.74 -1.59 3.71
CA ILE A 81 9.11 -0.60 4.60
C ILE A 81 9.20 0.78 3.97
N TYR A 82 8.09 1.49 3.93
CA TYR A 82 7.97 2.85 3.45
C TYR A 82 7.72 3.78 4.62
N GLU A 83 8.30 4.98 4.57
CA GLU A 83 7.93 6.08 5.43
C GLU A 83 6.85 6.89 4.70
N ILE A 84 5.67 7.00 5.30
CA ILE A 84 4.57 7.79 4.77
C ILE A 84 4.42 9.00 5.69
N THR A 85 4.52 10.19 5.11
CA THR A 85 4.41 11.46 5.84
C THR A 85 3.15 12.19 5.38
N ASN A 86 2.30 12.63 6.31
CA ASN A 86 1.25 13.58 6.00
C ASN A 86 1.87 14.96 5.76
N ILE A 87 1.61 15.55 4.59
CA ILE A 87 2.26 16.80 4.17
C ILE A 87 1.73 18.00 4.98
N ASP A 88 0.51 17.93 5.50
CA ASP A 88 -0.14 19.05 6.18
C ASP A 88 0.47 19.34 7.56
N ASP A 89 0.80 18.29 8.32
CA ASP A 89 1.32 18.40 9.69
C ASP A 89 2.75 17.84 9.87
N GLY A 90 3.26 17.09 8.88
CA GLY A 90 4.57 16.47 8.92
C GLY A 90 4.64 15.20 9.78
N GLU A 91 3.50 14.69 10.27
CA GLU A 91 3.42 13.43 11.02
C GLU A 91 3.74 12.24 10.12
N LYS A 92 4.31 11.19 10.72
CA LYS A 92 4.90 10.07 9.98
C LYS A 92 4.44 8.73 10.52
N ILE A 93 4.29 7.78 9.61
CA ILE A 93 4.09 6.38 9.92
C ILE A 93 5.00 5.49 9.06
N SER A 94 5.29 4.30 9.57
CA SER A 94 5.96 3.25 8.82
C SER A 94 4.92 2.28 8.26
N ALA A 95 5.07 1.89 6.99
CA ALA A 95 4.11 0.99 6.35
C ALA A 95 4.77 -0.06 5.45
N LEU A 96 4.13 -1.21 5.28
CA LEU A 96 4.50 -2.22 4.30
C LEU A 96 3.71 -2.00 3.02
N ALA A 97 4.36 -2.04 1.86
CA ALA A 97 3.62 -2.11 0.60
C ALA A 97 3.02 -3.51 0.44
N ILE A 98 1.68 -3.60 0.45
CA ILE A 98 0.94 -4.83 0.15
C ILE A 98 0.80 -4.98 -1.36
N LYS A 99 0.55 -3.87 -2.05
CA LYS A 99 0.51 -3.83 -3.50
C LYS A 99 1.23 -2.59 -3.99
N SER A 100 2.26 -2.82 -4.81
CA SER A 100 2.89 -1.80 -5.63
C SER A 100 2.46 -2.04 -7.07
N SER A 101 2.11 -0.96 -7.78
CA SER A 101 1.72 -0.93 -9.22
C SER A 101 2.67 -1.64 -10.22
N SER A 102 3.73 -2.29 -9.75
CA SER A 102 4.75 -3.01 -10.53
C SER A 102 4.68 -4.55 -10.46
N MET A 103 3.77 -5.15 -9.67
CA MET A 103 3.67 -6.62 -9.58
C MET A 103 2.71 -7.23 -10.62
N PRO A 104 3.08 -8.34 -11.30
CA PRO A 104 2.18 -9.04 -12.19
C PRO A 104 1.18 -9.89 -11.40
N THR A 105 -0.10 -9.69 -11.68
CA THR A 105 -1.20 -10.49 -11.15
C THR A 105 -1.29 -11.83 -11.89
N GLN A 106 -1.37 -12.95 -11.17
CA GLN A 106 -1.78 -14.22 -11.74
C GLN A 106 -2.81 -14.89 -10.82
N THR A 107 -4.04 -15.01 -11.31
CA THR A 107 -5.00 -16.00 -10.82
C THR A 107 -5.94 -16.36 -11.97
N SER A 108 -5.43 -17.08 -12.97
CA SER A 108 -6.31 -17.81 -13.88
C SER A 108 -6.67 -19.12 -13.20
N GLY A 109 -7.83 -19.16 -12.58
CA GLY A 109 -8.34 -20.32 -11.89
C GLY A 109 -9.77 -20.08 -11.46
N GLY A 110 -10.61 -21.11 -11.61
CA GLY A 110 -11.99 -21.08 -11.12
C GLY A 110 -12.05 -20.89 -9.59
N CYS A 111 -13.26 -20.98 -9.03
CA CYS A 111 -13.47 -20.71 -7.62
C CYS A 111 -12.61 -21.57 -6.68
N TYR A 112 -12.05 -20.96 -5.64
CA TYR A 112 -11.20 -21.64 -4.65
C TYR A 112 -11.52 -21.19 -3.22
N LYS A 113 -11.19 -22.03 -2.23
CA LYS A 113 -11.34 -21.69 -0.81
C LYS A 113 -10.15 -20.89 -0.31
N SER A 114 -10.41 -19.87 0.51
CA SER A 114 -9.39 -19.03 1.13
C SER A 114 -9.90 -18.46 2.46
N SER A 115 -9.15 -17.54 3.07
CA SER A 115 -9.56 -16.80 4.25
C SER A 115 -9.16 -15.34 4.14
N ILE A 116 -9.99 -14.43 4.64
CA ILE A 116 -9.64 -13.01 4.77
C ILE A 116 -8.72 -12.86 5.98
N VAL A 117 -7.57 -12.21 5.80
CA VAL A 117 -6.61 -11.92 6.87
C VAL A 117 -6.60 -10.46 7.27
N LYS A 118 -7.04 -9.56 6.38
CA LYS A 118 -7.16 -8.11 6.61
C LYS A 118 -8.33 -7.50 5.84
N PRO A 119 -8.98 -6.43 6.35
CA PRO A 119 -8.82 -5.89 7.70
C PRO A 119 -9.42 -6.84 8.75
N THR A 120 -9.18 -6.57 10.04
CA THR A 120 -9.82 -7.31 11.13
C THR A 120 -10.55 -6.36 12.08
N PRO A 121 -11.90 -6.37 12.11
CA PRO A 121 -12.84 -7.22 11.35
C PRO A 121 -12.97 -6.83 9.87
N PHE A 122 -13.47 -7.77 9.07
CA PHE A 122 -13.96 -7.49 7.71
C PHE A 122 -15.41 -7.02 7.77
N MET A 123 -15.69 -5.89 7.12
CA MET A 123 -16.97 -5.17 7.23
C MET A 123 -17.92 -5.40 6.05
N GLY A 124 -17.46 -5.98 4.95
CA GLY A 124 -18.24 -6.21 3.73
C GLY A 124 -18.76 -4.94 3.04
N ASN A 125 -18.24 -3.75 3.36
CA ASN A 125 -18.74 -2.50 2.83
C ASN A 125 -18.34 -2.30 1.36
N ASN A 126 -19.15 -1.57 0.59
CA ASN A 126 -18.73 -1.16 -0.75
C ASN A 126 -17.37 -0.44 -0.72
N ASP A 127 -16.52 -0.80 -1.67
CA ASP A 127 -15.16 -0.30 -1.84
C ASP A 127 -14.14 -0.71 -0.76
N GLU A 128 -14.54 -1.50 0.23
CA GLU A 128 -13.62 -2.09 1.22
C GLU A 128 -12.59 -2.99 0.54
N ILE A 129 -11.33 -2.76 0.88
CA ILE A 129 -10.19 -3.53 0.41
C ILE A 129 -9.85 -4.60 1.43
N PHE A 130 -9.63 -5.82 0.98
CA PHE A 130 -9.28 -6.93 1.84
C PHE A 130 -8.18 -7.79 1.24
N VAL A 131 -7.45 -8.48 2.11
CA VAL A 131 -6.32 -9.34 1.75
C VAL A 131 -6.66 -10.77 2.14
N LEU A 132 -6.40 -11.69 1.22
CA LEU A 132 -6.57 -13.12 1.46
C LEU A 132 -5.29 -13.76 2.00
N SER A 133 -5.40 -14.98 2.54
CA SER A 133 -4.27 -15.74 3.07
C SER A 133 -3.20 -16.11 2.04
N ASP A 134 -3.52 -16.04 0.75
CA ASP A 134 -2.58 -16.17 -0.38
C ASP A 134 -1.87 -14.86 -0.75
N GLY A 135 -2.19 -13.76 -0.05
CA GLY A 135 -1.67 -12.42 -0.30
C GLY A 135 -2.39 -11.66 -1.42
N SER A 136 -3.40 -12.25 -2.06
CA SER A 136 -4.17 -11.53 -3.08
C SER A 136 -5.01 -10.42 -2.46
N VAL A 137 -5.07 -9.29 -3.17
CA VAL A 137 -5.79 -8.09 -2.73
C VAL A 137 -7.05 -7.90 -3.56
N TRP A 138 -8.15 -7.68 -2.87
CA TRP A 138 -9.48 -7.59 -3.47
C TRP A 138 -10.20 -6.34 -3.00
N GLN A 139 -11.19 -5.91 -3.78
CA GLN A 139 -12.07 -4.81 -3.42
C GLN A 139 -13.53 -5.23 -3.57
N ILE A 140 -14.33 -4.98 -2.55
CA ILE A 140 -15.79 -5.16 -2.58
C ILE A 140 -16.44 -4.11 -3.48
N LYS A 141 -17.47 -4.50 -4.23
CA LYS A 141 -18.19 -3.62 -5.14
C LYS A 141 -19.70 -3.80 -4.99
N TYR A 142 -20.44 -2.72 -5.11
CA TYR A 142 -21.91 -2.72 -5.19
C TYR A 142 -22.61 -3.35 -3.98
N GLU A 143 -21.99 -3.33 -2.80
CA GLU A 143 -22.55 -3.89 -1.58
C GLU A 143 -23.06 -2.80 -0.63
N TYR A 144 -24.28 -2.97 -0.12
CA TYR A 144 -24.93 -2.00 0.76
C TYR A 144 -25.13 -2.53 2.18
N GLU A 145 -24.74 -3.77 2.41
CA GLU A 145 -25.02 -4.48 3.65
C GLU A 145 -23.75 -4.72 4.43
N TYR A 146 -23.75 -4.24 5.67
CA TYR A 146 -22.69 -4.43 6.63
C TYR A 146 -22.56 -5.89 7.05
N MET A 147 -21.32 -6.34 7.14
CA MET A 147 -20.89 -7.60 7.76
C MET A 147 -19.99 -7.29 8.96
N TYR A 148 -19.75 -8.28 9.80
CA TYR A 148 -18.83 -8.14 10.92
C TYR A 148 -18.13 -9.46 11.21
N GLU A 149 -17.14 -9.79 10.36
CA GLU A 149 -16.51 -11.10 10.37
C GLU A 149 -15.04 -11.04 10.80
N TYR A 150 -14.66 -11.90 11.75
CA TYR A 150 -13.27 -12.07 12.17
C TYR A 150 -12.65 -13.27 11.46
N TYR A 151 -11.66 -13.01 10.60
CA TYR A 151 -10.92 -14.02 9.85
C TYR A 151 -11.81 -15.04 9.09
N PRO A 152 -12.83 -14.60 8.32
CA PRO A 152 -13.78 -15.52 7.70
C PRO A 152 -13.11 -16.43 6.66
N THR A 153 -13.58 -17.67 6.61
CA THR A 153 -13.31 -18.57 5.47
C THR A 153 -14.25 -18.21 4.33
N ILE A 154 -13.71 -18.13 3.12
CA ILE A 154 -14.45 -17.69 1.94
C ILE A 154 -14.29 -18.64 0.76
N VAL A 155 -15.14 -18.48 -0.24
CA VAL A 155 -14.91 -18.98 -1.60
C VAL A 155 -14.65 -17.78 -2.50
N ALA A 156 -13.44 -17.67 -3.07
CA ALA A 156 -13.06 -16.61 -3.99
C ALA A 156 -13.23 -17.08 -5.44
N CYS A 157 -13.93 -16.29 -6.27
CA CYS A 157 -14.23 -16.59 -7.66
C CYS A 157 -13.78 -15.43 -8.58
N PRO A 158 -12.47 -15.32 -8.88
CA PRO A 158 -11.91 -14.14 -9.54
C PRO A 158 -12.47 -13.92 -10.95
N ASP A 159 -12.60 -14.98 -11.75
CA ASP A 159 -13.15 -14.92 -13.10
C ASP A 159 -14.64 -14.52 -13.13
N ALA A 160 -15.36 -14.74 -12.03
CA ALA A 160 -16.78 -14.43 -11.91
C ALA A 160 -17.06 -13.14 -11.14
N GLY A 161 -16.03 -12.48 -10.59
CA GLY A 161 -16.15 -11.19 -9.91
C GLY A 161 -16.90 -11.23 -8.59
N TYR A 162 -16.73 -12.28 -7.79
CA TYR A 162 -17.35 -12.34 -6.46
C TYR A 162 -16.57 -13.20 -5.46
N VAL A 163 -16.90 -12.98 -4.18
CA VAL A 163 -16.53 -13.85 -3.06
C VAL A 163 -17.80 -14.33 -2.36
N ILE A 164 -17.74 -15.48 -1.70
CA ILE A 164 -18.79 -15.97 -0.80
C ILE A 164 -18.24 -15.95 0.62
N VAL A 165 -18.83 -15.13 1.49
CA VAL A 165 -18.48 -14.97 2.90
C VAL A 165 -19.67 -15.40 3.74
N ASP A 166 -19.50 -16.41 4.59
CA ASP A 166 -20.59 -17.01 5.39
C ASP A 166 -21.88 -17.31 4.59
N GLY A 167 -21.72 -17.88 3.39
CA GLY A 167 -22.85 -18.20 2.50
C GLY A 167 -23.44 -17.01 1.74
N LYS A 168 -23.07 -15.77 2.07
CA LYS A 168 -23.45 -14.55 1.35
C LYS A 168 -22.50 -14.29 0.19
N LYS A 169 -23.05 -14.09 -1.01
CA LYS A 169 -22.29 -13.68 -2.19
C LYS A 169 -22.11 -12.16 -2.18
N LEU A 170 -20.87 -11.69 -2.24
CA LEU A 170 -20.49 -10.28 -2.39
C LEU A 170 -19.78 -10.09 -3.71
N ASN A 171 -20.13 -9.06 -4.48
CA ASN A 171 -19.38 -8.73 -5.69
C ASN A 171 -18.02 -8.16 -5.28
N ALA A 172 -16.97 -8.67 -5.92
CA ALA A 172 -15.61 -8.32 -5.57
C ALA A 172 -14.70 -8.47 -6.78
N ILE A 173 -13.73 -7.57 -6.92
CA ILE A 173 -12.74 -7.64 -7.98
C ILE A 173 -11.36 -7.86 -7.39
N VAL A 174 -10.56 -8.70 -8.04
CA VAL A 174 -9.12 -8.78 -7.76
C VAL A 174 -8.50 -7.47 -8.21
N LEU A 175 -7.78 -6.80 -7.32
CA LEU A 175 -7.02 -5.62 -7.66
C LEU A 175 -5.71 -6.06 -8.32
N LYS A 176 -5.65 -5.95 -9.65
CA LYS A 176 -4.49 -6.31 -10.47
C LYS A 176 -3.28 -5.42 -10.27
#